data_AF-A0A5S5CGM3-F1
#
_entry.id   AF-A0A5S5CGM3-F1
#
_cell.length_a   1.000
_cell.length_b   1.000
_cell.length_c   1.000
_cell.angle_alpha   90.00
_cell.angle_beta   90.00
_cell.angle_gamma   90.00
#
_symmetry.space_group_name_H-M   'P 1'
#
loop_
_entity.id
_entity.type
_entity.pdbx_description
1 polymer ?
#
loop_
_entity_poly.entity_id
_entity_poly.type
_entity_poly.pdbx_seq_one_letter_code
_entity_poly.pdbx_strand_id
1 'polypeptide(L)' 'MRYTYILIIAGLALLNLIYTFIKTESSYEIFGFAINLWTYRLIWAMMVVLCIWNYSVKKRSAK' A
#
# COMPACT_ATOMS: atom_id res chain seq x y z
N MET A 1 -0.87 5.37 21.41
CA MET A 1 0.35 5.60 20.61
C MET A 1 0.65 4.51 19.56
N ARG A 2 0.03 3.31 19.60
CA ARG A 2 0.43 2.16 18.75
C ARG A 2 -0.20 2.06 17.34
N TYR A 3 -1.15 2.95 17.01
CA TYR A 3 -1.92 2.86 15.75
C TYR A 3 -1.64 4.00 14.77
N THR A 4 -1.00 5.08 15.23
CA THR A 4 -0.75 6.28 14.44
C THR A 4 0.26 6.02 13.33
N TYR A 5 1.33 5.26 13.59
CA TYR A 5 2.33 4.93 12.57
C TYR A 5 1.78 4.02 11.46
N ILE A 6 0.83 3.12 11.78
CA ILE A 6 0.15 2.29 10.78
C ILE A 6 -0.67 3.17 9.83
N LEU A 7 -1.37 4.17 10.37
CA LEU A 7 -2.14 5.12 9.58
C LEU A 7 -1.24 6.00 8.70
N ILE A 8 -0.09 6.45 9.21
CA ILE A 8 0.86 7.24 8.44
C ILE A 8 1.46 6.42 7.29
N ILE A 9 1.86 5.17 7.56
CA ILE A 9 2.38 4.25 6.54
C ILE A 9 1.29 3.94 5.50
N ALA A 10 0.06 3.71 5.92
CA ALA A 10 -1.08 3.48 5.02
C ALA A 10 -1.42 4.72 4.18
N GLY A 11 -1.29 5.93 4.73
CA GLY A 11 -1.50 7.18 4.00
C GLY A 11 -0.41 7.42 2.94
N LEU A 12 0.86 7.23 3.30
CA LEU A 12 1.99 7.28 2.38
C LEU A 12 1.85 6.23 1.27
N ALA A 13 1.35 5.04 1.62
CA ALA A 13 1.08 3.96 0.68
C ALA A 13 0.06 4.32 -0.38
N LEU A 14 -1.05 4.89 0.05
CA LEU A 14 -2.11 5.36 -0.84
C LEU A 14 -1.64 6.48 -1.75
N LEU A 15 -0.91 7.45 -1.20
CA LEU A 15 -0.33 8.54 -1.99
C LEU A 15 0.62 8.01 -3.07
N ASN A 16 1.49 7.05 -2.73
CA ASN A 16 2.40 6.45 -3.71
C ASN A 16 1.67 5.69 -4.81
N LEU A 17 0.61 4.96 -4.45
CA LEU A 17 -0.24 4.25 -5.41
C LEU A 17 -0.94 5.25 -6.35
N ILE A 18 -1.55 6.32 -5.82
CA ILE A 18 -2.20 7.36 -6.64
C ILE A 18 -1.18 8.06 -7.55
N TYR A 19 0.00 8.37 -7.03
CA TYR A 19 1.07 9.02 -7.80
C TYR A 19 1.52 8.14 -8.97
N THR A 20 1.55 6.82 -8.80
CA THR A 20 1.83 5.88 -9.91
C THR A 20 0.69 5.72 -10.90
N PHE A 21 -0.53 6.16 -10.58
CA PHE A 21 -1.62 6.24 -11.55
C PHE A 21 -1.50 7.49 -12.43
N ILE A 22 -0.97 8.59 -11.88
CA ILE A 22 -0.76 9.85 -12.60
C ILE A 22 0.52 9.80 -13.44
N LYS A 23 1.59 9.15 -12.94
CA LYS A 23 2.80 8.91 -13.71
C LYS A 23 2.61 7.75 -14.71
N THR A 24 2.79 8.04 -15.99
CA THR A 24 2.76 7.07 -17.10
C THR A 24 4.13 6.42 -17.33
N GLU A 25 4.86 6.12 -16.26
CA GLU A 25 6.17 5.47 -16.37
C GLU A 25 5.98 3.97 -16.56
N SER A 26 6.55 3.41 -17.63
CA SER A 26 6.39 2.00 -18.00
C SER A 26 7.06 1.04 -17.01
N SER A 27 8.05 1.52 -16.25
CA SER A 27 8.83 0.72 -15.31
C SER A 27 9.33 1.58 -14.15
N TYR A 28 9.29 1.01 -12.95
CA TYR A 28 9.80 1.61 -11.72
C TYR A 28 10.94 0.77 -11.18
N GLU A 29 12.00 1.39 -10.69
CA GLU A 29 13.06 0.67 -9.96
C GLU A 29 12.73 0.60 -8.48
N ILE A 30 12.74 -0.62 -7.92
CA ILE A 30 12.67 -0.86 -6.49
C ILE A 30 13.91 -1.66 -6.08
N PHE A 31 14.68 -1.17 -5.10
CA PHE A 31 15.93 -1.79 -4.64
C PHE A 31 16.95 -2.09 -5.76
N GLY A 32 16.99 -1.25 -6.81
CA GLY A 32 17.87 -1.45 -7.98
C GLY A 32 17.38 -2.50 -8.98
N PHE A 33 16.16 -3.03 -8.80
CA PHE A 33 15.51 -3.92 -9.76
C PHE A 33 14.37 -3.20 -10.48
N ALA A 34 14.39 -3.25 -11.81
CA ALA A 34 13.30 -2.75 -12.64
C ALA A 34 12.06 -3.66 -12.50
N ILE A 35 10.98 -3.08 -12.00
CA ILE A 35 9.68 -3.71 -11.79
C ILE A 35 8.65 -3.03 -12.69
N ASN A 36 7.76 -3.84 -13.27
CA ASN A 36 6.66 -3.33 -14.09
C ASN A 36 5.71 -2.47 -13.23
N LEU A 37 5.20 -1.38 -13.80
CA LEU A 37 4.21 -0.51 -13.16
C LEU A 37 3.01 -1.29 -12.59
N TRP A 38 2.52 -2.31 -13.29
CA TRP A 38 1.41 -3.16 -12.82
C TRP A 38 1.79 -3.95 -11.57
N THR A 39 3.00 -4.50 -11.51
CA THR A 39 3.52 -5.19 -10.33
C THR A 39 3.67 -4.23 -9.15
N TYR A 40 4.18 -3.01 -9.38
CA TYR A 40 4.27 -1.97 -8.36
C TYR A 40 2.90 -1.63 -7.77
N ARG A 41 1.87 -1.45 -8.62
CA ARG A 41 0.49 -1.20 -8.16
C ARG A 41 -0.09 -2.38 -7.39
N LEU A 42 0.23 -3.62 -7.78
CA LEU A 42 -0.24 -4.83 -7.12
C LEU A 42 0.32 -4.95 -5.69
N ILE A 43 1.60 -4.64 -5.48
CA ILE A 43 2.24 -4.62 -4.16
C ILE A 43 1.52 -3.63 -3.23
N TRP A 44 1.30 -2.41 -3.70
CA TRP A 44 0.60 -1.38 -2.92
C TRP A 44 -0.87 -1.74 -2.66
N ALA A 45 -1.58 -2.28 -3.65
CA ALA A 45 -2.94 -2.76 -3.46
C ALA A 45 -3.01 -3.88 -2.41
N MET A 46 -2.05 -4.81 -2.43
CA MET A 46 -1.95 -5.90 -1.46
C MET A 46 -1.70 -5.37 -0.03
N MET A 47 -0.83 -4.36 0.12
CA MET A 47 -0.62 -3.68 1.41
C MET A 47 -1.90 -3.03 1.96
N VAL A 48 -2.67 -2.35 1.11
CA VAL A 48 -3.95 -1.74 1.49
C VAL A 48 -4.95 -2.83 1.91
N VAL A 49 -5.07 -3.91 1.15
CA VAL A 49 -5.95 -5.05 1.47
C VAL A 49 -5.56 -5.67 2.82
N LEU A 50 -4.27 -5.89 3.08
CA LEU A 50 -3.80 -6.42 4.36
C LEU A 50 -4.09 -5.48 5.53
N CYS A 51 -3.94 -4.17 5.35
CA CYS A 51 -4.33 -3.18 6.35
C CYS A 51 -5.83 -3.22 6.66
N ILE A 52 -6.67 -3.24 5.62
CA ILE A 52 -8.13 -3.31 5.76
C ILE A 52 -8.56 -4.63 6.41
N TRP A 53 -7.95 -5.75 6.00
CA TRP A 53 -8.21 -7.07 6.57
C TRP A 53 -7.86 -7.11 8.05
N ASN A 54 -6.66 -6.65 8.44
CA ASN A 54 -6.23 -6.62 9.83
C ASN A 54 -7.13 -5.70 10.68
N TYR A 55 -7.53 -4.54 10.15
CA TYR A 55 -8.48 -3.64 10.79
C TYR A 55 -9.86 -4.29 10.99
N SER A 56 -10.37 -4.98 9.97
CA SER A 56 -11.70 -5.60 9.99
C SER A 56 -11.75 -6.85 10.89
N VAL A 57 -10.69 -7.67 10.88
CA VAL A 57 -10.56 -8.85 11.75
C VAL A 57 -10.46 -8.45 13.21
N LYS A 58 -9.71 -7.39 13.55
CA LYS A 58 -9.68 -6.85 14.91
C LYS A 58 -11.04 -6.40 15.41
N LYS A 59 -11.89 -5.86 14.53
CA LYS A 59 -13.25 -5.45 14.86
C LYS A 59 -14.17 -6.64 15.18
N ARG A 60 -13.86 -7.84 14.66
CA ARG A 60 -14.63 -9.08 14.87
C ARG A 60 -14.24 -9.83 16.14
N SER A 61 -13.01 -9.66 16.63
CA SER A 61 -12.51 -10.27 17.87
C SER A 61 -12.82 -9.46 19.14
N ALA A 62 -13.38 -8.26 19.00
CA ALA A 62 -13.78 -7.39 20.10
C ALA A 62 -15.30 -7.38 20.36
N LYS A 63 -16.03 -8.33 19.79
CA LYS A 63 -17.47 -8.52 19.99
C LYS A 63 -17.74 -9.86 20.65
#